data_AF-A0A7Z9IMF1-F1
#
_entry.id   AF-A0A7Z9IMF1-F1
#
_cell.length_a   1.000
_cell.length_b   1.000
_cell.length_c   1.000
_cell.angle_alpha   90.00
_cell.angle_beta   90.00
_cell.angle_gamma   90.00
#
_symmetry.space_group_name_H-M   'P 1'
#
loop_
_entity.id
_entity.type
_entity.pdbx_description
1 polymer ?
#
loop_
_entity_poly.entity_id
_entity_poly.type
_entity_poly.pdbx_seq_one_letter_code
_entity_poly.pdbx_strand_id
1 'polypeptide(L)'
;MTDKMINGILFIIAGLGPLLVYMALGETGILDKGHTEKIAAYVLLTIPLAFMMTRNVERNTFIDAGLLIIVVGLTAGIVSDAINSAELGADSDSIGKAIGATAWSSMYLGIFITGIGYLRTNLFPKWLSGLLSVASLVFFAFMAVLSAEQVSNNENIVAPLWMIVSLVFVILGIFTMRRAE
;
A
#
# COMPACT_ATOMS: atom_id res chain seq x y z
N MET A 1 -9.09 16.34 18.05
CA MET A 1 -8.20 15.33 17.45
C MET A 1 -7.08 16.08 16.76
N THR A 2 -5.81 15.80 17.04
CA THR A 2 -4.67 16.54 16.46
C THR A 2 -4.27 15.97 15.10
N ASP A 3 -3.56 16.74 14.28
CA ASP A 3 -3.08 16.28 12.96
C ASP A 3 -2.23 15.01 13.05
N LYS A 4 -1.41 14.87 14.10
CA LYS A 4 -0.62 13.65 14.36
C LYS A 4 -1.50 12.44 14.68
N MET A 5 -2.61 12.64 15.41
CA MET A 5 -3.56 11.56 15.68
C MET A 5 -4.23 11.09 14.40
N ILE A 6 -4.71 12.03 13.57
CA ILE A 6 -5.35 11.72 12.29
C ILE A 6 -4.38 10.99 11.38
N ASN A 7 -3.15 11.49 11.23
CA ASN A 7 -2.11 10.85 10.41
C ASN A 7 -1.81 9.41 10.88
N GLY A 8 -1.68 9.21 12.19
CA GLY A 8 -1.45 7.87 12.73
C GLY A 8 -2.62 6.91 12.50
N ILE A 9 -3.86 7.40 12.60
CA ILE A 9 -5.06 6.61 12.25
C ILE A 9 -5.06 6.25 10.76
N LEU A 10 -4.68 7.18 9.88
CA LEU A 10 -4.61 6.90 8.44
C LEU A 10 -3.60 5.79 8.13
N PHE A 11 -2.44 5.75 8.78
CA PHE A 11 -1.51 4.63 8.66
C PHE A 11 -2.09 3.30 9.15
N ILE A 12 -2.85 3.32 10.24
CA ILE A 12 -3.51 2.10 10.75
C ILE A 12 -4.58 1.61 9.78
N ILE A 13 -5.39 2.52 9.22
CA ILE A 13 -6.39 2.19 8.20
C ILE A 13 -5.71 1.69 6.92
N ALA A 14 -4.59 2.28 6.52
CA ALA A 14 -3.81 1.84 5.36
C ALA A 14 -3.32 0.39 5.52
N GLY A 15 -2.92 0.00 6.74
CA GLY A 15 -2.45 -1.37 7.02
C GLY A 15 -3.59 -2.38 7.18
N LEU A 16 -4.60 -2.07 8.01
CA LEU A 16 -5.64 -3.04 8.40
C LEU A 16 -6.91 -2.94 7.58
N GLY A 17 -7.20 -1.76 7.05
CA GLY A 17 -8.47 -1.46 6.41
C GLY A 17 -8.78 -2.38 5.22
N PRO A 18 -7.90 -2.52 4.22
CA PRO A 18 -8.21 -3.38 3.08
C PRO A 18 -8.32 -4.86 3.50
N LEU A 19 -7.50 -5.31 4.46
CA LEU A 19 -7.62 -6.66 5.04
C LEU A 19 -9.02 -6.89 5.64
N LEU A 20 -9.52 -5.92 6.41
CA LEU A 20 -10.86 -5.99 6.99
C LEU A 20 -11.95 -5.97 5.92
N VAL A 21 -11.78 -5.19 4.85
CA VAL A 21 -12.74 -5.19 3.72
C VAL A 21 -12.79 -6.56 3.07
N TYR A 22 -11.65 -7.15 2.70
CA TYR A 22 -11.64 -8.46 2.05
C TYR A 22 -12.14 -9.58 2.98
N MET A 23 -11.76 -9.57 4.27
CA MET A 23 -12.17 -10.62 5.21
C MET A 23 -13.63 -10.50 5.69
N ALA A 24 -14.09 -9.28 5.99
CA ALA A 24 -15.40 -9.06 6.59
C ALA A 24 -16.50 -8.81 5.57
N LEU A 25 -16.15 -8.22 4.41
CA LEU A 25 -17.11 -7.78 3.40
C LEU A 25 -16.93 -8.48 2.04
N GLY A 26 -15.80 -9.14 1.79
CA GLY A 26 -15.45 -9.81 0.52
C GLY A 26 -16.16 -11.14 0.27
N GLU A 27 -15.49 -12.09 -0.39
CA GLU A 27 -16.09 -13.36 -0.85
C GLU A 27 -16.72 -14.21 0.27
N THR A 28 -16.27 -14.04 1.51
CA THR A 28 -16.86 -14.69 2.70
C THR A 28 -17.87 -13.82 3.45
N GLY A 29 -18.11 -12.60 2.97
CA GLY A 29 -18.96 -11.57 3.55
C GLY A 29 -20.27 -11.37 2.79
N ILE A 30 -20.72 -10.11 2.74
CA ILE A 30 -22.06 -9.73 2.24
C ILE A 30 -22.04 -8.98 0.91
N LEU A 31 -20.87 -8.60 0.40
CA LEU A 31 -20.75 -7.82 -0.83
C LEU A 31 -20.29 -8.69 -2.00
N ASP A 32 -20.72 -8.35 -3.21
CA ASP A 32 -20.10 -8.88 -4.41
C ASP A 32 -18.70 -8.30 -4.63
N LYS A 33 -17.90 -9.02 -5.42
CA LYS A 33 -16.50 -8.71 -5.74
C LYS A 33 -16.31 -7.26 -6.20
N GLY A 34 -17.18 -6.76 -7.08
CA GLY A 34 -17.10 -5.39 -7.58
C GLY A 34 -17.29 -4.34 -6.50
N HIS A 35 -18.23 -4.53 -5.57
CA HIS A 35 -18.41 -3.63 -4.43
C HIS A 35 -17.28 -3.77 -3.41
N THR A 36 -16.78 -4.98 -3.16
CA THR A 36 -15.63 -5.21 -2.28
C THR A 36 -14.40 -4.44 -2.78
N GLU A 37 -14.04 -4.57 -4.06
CA GLU A 37 -12.89 -3.85 -4.62
C GLU A 37 -13.05 -2.33 -4.56
N LYS A 38 -14.26 -1.82 -4.80
CA LYS A 38 -14.52 -0.36 -4.69
C LYS A 38 -14.28 0.16 -3.28
N ILE A 39 -14.77 -0.54 -2.26
CA ILE A 39 -14.57 -0.13 -0.87
C ILE A 39 -13.10 -0.28 -0.49
N ALA A 40 -12.45 -1.38 -0.89
CA ALA A 40 -11.03 -1.60 -0.65
C ALA A 40 -10.19 -0.47 -1.27
N ALA A 41 -10.51 -0.05 -2.50
CA ALA A 41 -9.87 1.08 -3.18
C ALA A 41 -9.99 2.39 -2.38
N TYR A 42 -11.17 2.73 -1.87
CA TYR A 42 -11.35 3.94 -1.05
C TYR A 42 -10.54 3.89 0.25
N VAL A 43 -10.43 2.71 0.84
CA VAL A 43 -9.63 2.50 2.04
C VAL A 43 -8.14 2.60 1.72
N LEU A 44 -7.68 2.06 0.59
CA LEU A 44 -6.29 2.15 0.14
C LEU A 44 -5.83 3.59 -0.13
N LEU A 45 -6.74 4.52 -0.45
CA LEU A 45 -6.41 5.96 -0.55
C LEU A 45 -5.86 6.55 0.75
N THR A 46 -6.04 5.89 1.89
CA THR A 46 -5.40 6.31 3.15
C THR A 46 -3.87 6.18 3.13
N ILE A 47 -3.31 5.32 2.26
CA ILE A 47 -1.85 5.18 2.07
C ILE A 47 -1.23 6.53 1.68
N PRO A 48 -1.52 7.12 0.49
CA PRO A 48 -0.90 8.38 0.08
C PRO A 48 -1.25 9.53 1.02
N LEU A 49 -2.43 9.52 1.65
CA LEU A 49 -2.81 10.56 2.63
C LEU A 49 -1.91 10.52 3.87
N ALA A 50 -1.65 9.34 4.44
CA ALA A 50 -0.76 9.17 5.59
C ALA A 50 0.68 9.61 5.25
N PHE A 51 1.19 9.19 4.08
CA PHE A 51 2.51 9.61 3.62
C PHE A 51 2.61 11.12 3.37
N MET A 52 1.57 11.73 2.78
CA MET A 52 1.50 13.18 2.53
C MET A 52 1.47 13.98 3.83
N MET A 53 0.66 13.59 4.81
CA MET A 53 0.62 14.27 6.11
C MET A 53 1.96 14.16 6.85
N THR A 54 2.62 13.02 6.76
CA THR A 54 3.95 12.83 7.33
C THR A 54 5.00 13.69 6.64
N ARG A 55 4.94 13.80 5.32
CA ARG A 55 5.79 14.65 4.47
C ARG A 55 5.65 16.14 4.80
N ASN A 56 4.49 16.59 5.26
CA ASN A 56 4.30 17.98 5.69
C ASN A 56 5.00 18.32 7.01
N VAL A 57 5.44 17.32 7.77
CA VAL A 57 6.20 17.53 9.02
C VAL A 57 7.68 17.73 8.70
N GLU A 58 8.27 16.83 7.92
CA GLU A 58 9.67 16.92 7.51
C GLU A 58 9.81 16.37 6.09
N ARG A 59 10.43 17.16 5.21
CA ARG A 59 10.48 16.91 3.77
C ARG A 59 11.90 16.65 3.29
N ASN A 60 12.03 15.77 2.31
CA ASN A 60 13.21 15.65 1.48
C ASN A 60 12.83 15.06 0.12
N THR A 61 13.74 15.12 -0.85
CA THR A 61 13.50 14.69 -2.23
C THR A 61 13.06 13.22 -2.34
N PHE A 62 13.51 12.34 -1.45
CA PHE A 62 13.10 10.93 -1.46
C PHE A 62 11.66 10.76 -0.98
N ILE A 63 11.25 11.47 0.08
CA ILE A 63 9.85 11.44 0.53
C ILE A 63 8.92 11.93 -0.58
N ASP A 64 9.30 13.03 -1.25
CA ASP A 64 8.51 13.64 -2.33
C ASP A 64 8.41 12.71 -3.56
N ALA A 65 9.55 12.17 -4.01
CA ALA A 65 9.58 11.24 -5.13
C ALA A 65 8.83 9.94 -4.81
N GLY A 66 9.02 9.40 -3.61
CA GLY A 66 8.33 8.18 -3.16
C GLY A 66 6.81 8.37 -3.10
N LEU A 67 6.33 9.50 -2.55
CA LEU A 67 4.90 9.82 -2.53
C LEU A 67 4.31 9.91 -3.95
N LEU A 68 5.02 10.54 -4.89
CA LEU A 68 4.56 10.61 -6.28
C LEU A 68 4.43 9.21 -6.89
N ILE A 69 5.42 8.35 -6.70
CA ILE A 69 5.41 6.97 -7.20
C ILE A 69 4.27 6.16 -6.54
N ILE A 70 4.04 6.33 -5.24
CA ILE A 70 2.91 5.71 -4.52
C ILE A 70 1.58 6.08 -5.19
N VAL A 71 1.35 7.37 -5.44
CA VAL A 71 0.09 7.85 -6.03
C VAL A 71 -0.10 7.28 -7.45
N VAL A 72 0.95 7.26 -8.26
CA VAL A 72 0.89 6.72 -9.63
C VAL A 72 0.61 5.21 -9.61
N GLY A 73 1.39 4.45 -8.82
CA GLY A 73 1.25 2.99 -8.72
C GLY A 73 -0.11 2.58 -8.14
N LEU A 74 -0.55 3.24 -7.08
CA LEU A 74 -1.86 2.98 -6.46
C LEU A 74 -3.01 3.25 -7.43
N THR A 75 -2.96 4.37 -8.16
CA THR A 75 -4.03 4.71 -9.12
C THR A 75 -4.15 3.65 -10.21
N ALA A 76 -3.04 3.23 -10.81
CA ALA A 76 -3.04 2.17 -11.80
C ALA A 76 -3.47 0.81 -11.21
N GLY A 77 -3.14 0.53 -9.95
CA GLY A 77 -3.52 -0.68 -9.23
C GLY A 77 -5.03 -0.76 -9.01
N ILE A 78 -5.64 0.34 -8.53
CA ILE A 78 -7.09 0.45 -8.35
C ILE A 78 -7.81 0.26 -9.70
N VAL A 79 -7.27 0.78 -10.80
CA VAL A 79 -7.84 0.56 -12.14
C VAL A 79 -7.75 -0.90 -12.54
N SER A 80 -6.62 -1.56 -12.31
CA SER A 80 -6.45 -3.01 -12.53
C SER A 80 -7.52 -3.81 -11.78
N ASP A 81 -7.72 -3.51 -10.50
CA ASP A 81 -8.66 -4.28 -9.66
C ASP A 81 -10.12 -4.00 -10.04
N ALA A 82 -10.43 -2.78 -10.49
CA ALA A 82 -11.73 -2.45 -11.06
C ALA A 82 -12.01 -3.22 -12.36
N ILE A 83 -11.00 -3.43 -13.22
CA ILE A 83 -11.12 -4.22 -14.45
C ILE A 83 -11.34 -5.70 -14.09
N ASN A 84 -10.52 -6.25 -13.20
CA ASN A 84 -10.59 -7.66 -12.78
C ASN A 84 -11.88 -8.01 -12.00
N SER A 85 -12.50 -7.04 -11.35
CA SER A 85 -13.76 -7.23 -10.61
C SER A 85 -15.01 -7.00 -11.44
N ALA A 86 -14.88 -6.40 -12.63
CA ALA A 86 -16.01 -6.21 -13.55
C ALA A 86 -16.35 -7.47 -14.37
N GLU A 87 -15.49 -8.49 -14.35
CA GLU A 87 -15.71 -9.80 -15.00
C GLU A 87 -16.15 -9.69 -16.48
N LEU A 88 -15.53 -8.74 -17.21
CA LEU A 88 -15.90 -8.39 -18.58
C LEU A 88 -15.44 -9.41 -19.63
N GLY A 89 -14.79 -10.50 -19.20
CA GLY A 89 -14.28 -11.58 -20.04
C GLY A 89 -12.77 -11.81 -19.86
N ALA A 90 -12.29 -12.94 -20.37
CA ALA A 90 -10.91 -13.41 -20.15
C ALA A 90 -9.83 -12.43 -20.65
N ASP A 91 -10.06 -11.75 -21.77
CA ASP A 91 -9.14 -10.74 -22.31
C ASP A 91 -9.02 -9.54 -21.35
N SER A 92 -10.14 -9.11 -20.76
CA SER A 92 -10.17 -8.03 -19.78
C SER A 92 -9.42 -8.41 -18.50
N ASP A 93 -9.59 -9.63 -18.00
CA ASP A 93 -8.89 -10.14 -16.81
C ASP A 93 -7.37 -10.22 -17.05
N SER A 94 -6.95 -10.57 -18.26
CA SER A 94 -5.53 -10.61 -18.62
C SER A 94 -4.90 -9.22 -18.61
N ILE A 95 -5.63 -8.21 -19.09
CA ILE A 95 -5.21 -6.80 -19.08
C ILE A 95 -5.11 -6.30 -17.64
N GLY A 96 -6.13 -6.56 -16.83
CA GLY A 96 -6.15 -6.16 -15.43
C GLY A 96 -4.95 -6.76 -14.67
N LYS A 97 -4.73 -8.07 -14.76
CA LYS A 97 -3.57 -8.73 -14.13
C LYS A 97 -2.22 -8.17 -14.58
N ALA A 98 -2.05 -7.88 -15.87
CA ALA A 98 -0.80 -7.32 -16.41
C ALA A 98 -0.53 -5.91 -15.86
N ILE A 99 -1.56 -5.06 -15.80
CA ILE A 99 -1.49 -3.73 -15.19
C ILE A 99 -1.17 -3.86 -13.70
N GLY A 100 -1.91 -4.70 -12.97
CA GLY A 100 -1.78 -4.89 -11.53
C GLY A 100 -0.37 -5.26 -11.09
N ALA A 101 0.29 -6.20 -11.77
CA ALA A 101 1.66 -6.60 -11.44
C ALA A 101 2.63 -5.40 -11.47
N THR A 102 2.55 -4.57 -12.52
CA THR A 102 3.40 -3.38 -12.67
C THR A 102 2.98 -2.25 -11.72
N ALA A 103 1.69 -2.05 -11.54
CA ALA A 103 1.14 -0.96 -10.76
C ALA A 103 1.38 -1.15 -9.25
N TRP A 104 1.05 -2.33 -8.72
CA TRP A 104 1.25 -2.66 -7.32
C TRP A 104 2.74 -2.71 -6.95
N SER A 105 3.59 -3.28 -7.81
CA SER A 105 5.05 -3.22 -7.62
C SER A 105 5.55 -1.77 -7.58
N SER A 106 5.08 -0.91 -8.49
CA SER A 106 5.43 0.52 -8.50
C SER A 106 5.03 1.21 -7.20
N MET A 107 3.86 0.93 -6.64
CA MET A 107 3.46 1.48 -5.33
C MET A 107 4.45 1.08 -4.23
N TYR A 108 4.85 -0.19 -4.15
CA TYR A 108 5.84 -0.65 -3.18
C TYR A 108 7.24 -0.08 -3.41
N LEU A 109 7.63 0.16 -4.66
CA LEU A 109 8.84 0.93 -4.97
C LEU A 109 8.75 2.35 -4.38
N GLY A 110 7.60 3.02 -4.52
CA GLY A 110 7.36 4.33 -3.93
C GLY A 110 7.49 4.30 -2.40
N ILE A 111 6.89 3.30 -1.74
CA ILE A 111 7.01 3.09 -0.28
C ILE A 111 8.47 2.88 0.13
N PHE A 112 9.24 2.11 -0.64
CA PHE A 112 10.67 1.89 -0.40
C PHE A 112 11.47 3.20 -0.48
N ILE A 113 11.26 3.99 -1.53
CA ILE A 113 11.92 5.29 -1.70
C ILE A 113 11.53 6.24 -0.57
N THR A 114 10.27 6.25 -0.13
CA THR A 114 9.86 7.03 1.04
C THR A 114 10.51 6.52 2.33
N GLY A 115 10.69 5.22 2.49
CA GLY A 115 11.44 4.62 3.61
C GLY A 115 12.89 5.09 3.67
N ILE A 116 13.59 5.17 2.53
CA ILE A 116 14.92 5.79 2.41
C ILE A 116 14.84 7.26 2.84
N GLY A 117 13.78 7.97 2.43
CA GLY A 117 13.51 9.32 2.87
C GLY A 117 13.43 9.45 4.38
N TYR A 118 12.70 8.56 5.06
CA TYR A 118 12.60 8.56 6.52
C TYR A 118 13.90 8.18 7.23
N LEU A 119 14.74 7.33 6.64
CA LEU A 119 16.08 7.05 7.17
C LEU A 119 16.96 8.31 7.23
N ARG A 120 16.64 9.34 6.44
CA ARG A 120 17.36 10.62 6.41
C ARG A 120 16.75 11.70 7.30
N THR A 121 15.69 11.41 8.04
CA THR A 121 14.99 12.35 8.93
C THR A 121 14.96 11.87 10.37
N ASN A 122 14.37 12.67 11.28
CA ASN A 122 14.10 12.26 12.66
C ASN A 122 12.62 11.94 12.91
N LEU A 123 11.82 11.81 11.83
CA LEU A 123 10.39 11.51 11.91
C LEU A 123 10.09 10.20 12.64
N PHE A 124 10.95 9.19 12.44
CA PHE A 124 10.83 7.86 13.03
C PHE A 124 12.19 7.34 13.50
N PRO A 125 12.23 6.39 14.45
CA PRO A 125 13.45 5.65 14.75
C PRO A 125 14.02 4.99 13.48
N LYS A 126 15.34 5.01 13.32
CA LYS A 126 16.00 4.51 12.10
C LYS A 126 15.65 3.05 11.78
N TRP A 127 15.48 2.22 12.81
CA TRP A 127 15.09 0.81 12.62
C TRP A 127 13.70 0.68 11.98
N LEU A 128 12.76 1.57 12.29
CA LEU A 128 11.39 1.53 11.75
C LEU A 128 11.37 2.01 10.30
N SER A 129 12.12 3.07 9.98
CA SER A 129 12.33 3.51 8.60
C SER A 129 13.06 2.46 7.76
N GLY A 130 14.05 1.79 8.36
CA GLY A 130 14.76 0.66 7.75
C GLY A 130 13.82 -0.52 7.48
N LEU A 131 12.97 -0.87 8.46
CA LEU A 131 11.98 -1.93 8.31
C LEU A 131 10.98 -1.64 7.18
N LEU A 132 10.46 -0.39 7.11
CA LEU A 132 9.61 0.05 6.00
C LEU A 132 10.32 -0.12 4.66
N SER A 133 11.57 0.29 4.58
CA SER A 133 12.38 0.20 3.35
C SER A 133 12.57 -1.26 2.93
N VAL A 134 13.01 -2.13 3.84
CA VAL A 134 13.30 -3.54 3.52
C VAL A 134 12.02 -4.30 3.15
N ALA A 135 10.95 -4.16 3.92
CA ALA A 135 9.69 -4.86 3.67
C ALA A 135 9.11 -4.49 2.29
N SER A 136 9.07 -3.19 1.98
CA SER A 136 8.56 -2.71 0.69
C SER A 136 9.49 -3.06 -0.48
N LEU A 137 10.82 -3.04 -0.29
CA LEU A 137 11.78 -3.47 -1.32
C LEU A 137 11.60 -4.95 -1.67
N VAL A 138 11.48 -5.82 -0.67
CA VAL A 138 11.29 -7.26 -0.89
C VAL A 138 10.00 -7.50 -1.66
N PHE A 139 8.89 -6.84 -1.29
CA PHE A 139 7.63 -7.02 -1.99
C PHE A 139 7.66 -6.44 -3.41
N PHE A 140 8.25 -5.26 -3.58
CA PHE A 140 8.51 -4.70 -4.91
C PHE A 140 9.29 -5.67 -5.79
N ALA A 141 10.44 -6.16 -5.31
CA ALA A 141 11.31 -7.04 -6.08
C ALA A 141 10.60 -8.35 -6.46
N PHE A 142 9.82 -8.91 -5.54
CA PHE A 142 9.02 -10.11 -5.80
C PHE A 142 8.02 -9.87 -6.94
N MET A 143 7.26 -8.79 -6.88
CA MET A 143 6.24 -8.48 -7.90
C MET A 143 6.84 -8.02 -9.23
N ALA A 144 7.96 -7.30 -9.21
CA ALA A 144 8.56 -6.71 -10.40
C ALA A 144 9.34 -7.71 -11.26
N VAL A 145 9.87 -8.78 -10.66
CA VAL A 145 10.65 -9.81 -11.38
C VAL A 145 9.74 -10.88 -11.98
N LEU A 146 8.61 -11.15 -11.36
CA LEU A 146 7.68 -12.19 -11.79
C LEU A 146 6.72 -11.67 -12.87
N SER A 147 6.38 -12.54 -13.81
CA SER A 147 5.25 -12.29 -14.72
C SER A 147 3.92 -12.31 -13.96
N ALA A 148 2.87 -11.71 -14.54
CA ALA A 148 1.53 -11.69 -13.93
C ALA A 148 0.99 -13.10 -13.61
N GLU A 149 1.29 -14.08 -14.47
CA GLU A 149 0.93 -15.48 -14.23
C GLU A 149 1.69 -16.07 -13.03
N GLN A 150 3.00 -15.83 -12.95
CA GLN A 150 3.81 -16.27 -11.81
C GLN A 150 3.38 -15.61 -10.51
N VAL A 151 3.00 -14.34 -10.52
CA VAL A 151 2.46 -13.65 -9.34
C VAL A 151 1.18 -14.33 -8.85
N SER A 152 0.22 -14.60 -9.76
CA SER A 152 -1.04 -15.28 -9.42
C SER A 152 -0.81 -16.70 -8.91
N ASN A 153 0.16 -17.43 -9.48
CA ASN A 153 0.52 -18.77 -9.02
C ASN A 153 1.26 -18.79 -7.67
N ASN A 154 1.67 -17.65 -7.13
CA ASN A 154 2.36 -17.51 -5.85
C ASN A 154 1.58 -16.63 -4.85
N GLU A 155 0.25 -16.63 -4.92
CA GLU A 155 -0.62 -15.88 -3.99
C GLU A 155 -0.34 -16.19 -2.51
N ASN A 156 0.06 -17.43 -2.21
CA ASN A 156 0.49 -17.87 -0.88
C ASN A 156 1.74 -17.15 -0.35
N ILE A 157 2.50 -16.45 -1.21
CA ILE A 157 3.64 -15.60 -0.86
C ILE A 157 3.26 -14.12 -0.93
N VAL A 158 2.47 -13.73 -1.95
CA VAL A 158 1.99 -12.35 -2.12
C VAL A 158 1.23 -11.87 -0.89
N ALA A 159 0.29 -12.65 -0.37
CA ALA A 159 -0.51 -12.26 0.79
C ALA A 159 0.36 -12.05 2.06
N PRO A 160 1.27 -12.96 2.45
CA PRO A 160 2.20 -12.71 3.55
C PRO A 160 3.09 -11.47 3.36
N LEU A 161 3.64 -11.25 2.16
CA LEU A 161 4.47 -10.08 1.88
C LEU A 161 3.67 -8.78 2.05
N TRP A 162 2.43 -8.77 1.57
CA TRP A 162 1.51 -7.66 1.77
C TRP A 162 1.23 -7.42 3.26
N MET A 163 0.88 -8.47 4.01
CA MET A 163 0.62 -8.36 5.45
C MET A 163 1.82 -7.81 6.22
N ILE A 164 3.05 -8.17 5.84
CA ILE A 164 4.26 -7.63 6.47
C ILE A 164 4.32 -6.11 6.28
N VAL A 165 4.12 -5.60 5.05
CA VAL A 165 4.12 -4.15 4.81
C VAL A 165 2.96 -3.46 5.57
N SER A 166 1.78 -4.08 5.57
CA SER A 166 0.62 -3.60 6.32
C SER A 166 0.88 -3.51 7.83
N LEU A 167 1.58 -4.49 8.40
CA LEU A 167 1.98 -4.45 9.81
C LEU A 167 2.93 -3.29 10.09
N VAL A 168 3.87 -3.01 9.18
CA VAL A 168 4.76 -1.85 9.31
C VAL A 168 3.97 -0.54 9.28
N PHE A 169 2.93 -0.43 8.45
CA PHE A 169 2.03 0.73 8.47
C PHE A 169 1.34 0.92 9.82
N VAL A 170 0.82 -0.15 10.43
CA VAL A 170 0.24 -0.08 11.78
C VAL A 170 1.24 0.43 12.80
N ILE A 171 2.48 -0.07 12.76
CA ILE A 171 3.55 0.38 13.66
C ILE A 171 3.89 1.86 13.42
N LEU A 172 4.02 2.29 12.16
CA LEU A 172 4.20 3.71 11.81
C LEU A 172 3.08 4.57 12.36
N GLY A 173 1.83 4.11 12.26
CA GLY A 173 0.67 4.81 12.80
C GLY A 173 0.77 5.01 14.31
N ILE A 174 1.13 3.96 15.06
CA ILE A 174 1.35 4.04 16.51
C ILE A 174 2.46 5.04 16.86
N PHE A 175 3.59 4.98 16.17
CA PHE A 175 4.71 5.91 16.40
C PHE A 175 4.35 7.36 16.04
N THR A 176 3.56 7.57 14.99
CA THR A 176 3.09 8.88 14.56
C THR A 176 2.23 9.53 15.65
N MET A 177 1.31 8.78 16.25
CA MET A 177 0.47 9.30 17.35
C MET A 177 1.26 9.61 18.61
N ARG A 178 2.35 8.86 18.86
CA ARG A 178 3.19 9.00 20.06
C ARG A 178 4.32 10.01 19.91
N ARG A 179 4.52 10.59 18.73
CA ARG A 179 5.59 11.58 18.51
C ARG A 179 5.40 12.79 19.42
N ALA A 180 6.50 13.24 20.04
CA ALA A 180 6.57 14.53 20.70
C ALA A 180 6.21 15.64 19.69
N GLU A 181 5.60 16.73 20.17
CA GLU A 181 5.26 17.87 19.31
C GLU A 181 6.52 18.54 18.73
#